data_AF-A0A2E2UCP4-F1
#
_entry.id   AF-A0A2E2UCP4-F1
#
_cell.length_a   1.000
_cell.length_b   1.000
_cell.length_c   1.000
_cell.angle_alpha   90.00
_cell.angle_beta   90.00
_cell.angle_gamma   90.00
#
_symmetry.space_group_name_H-M   'P 1'
#
loop_
_entity.id
_entity.type
_entity.pdbx_description
1 polymer ?
#
loop_
_entity_poly.entity_id
_entity_poly.type
_entity_poly.pdbx_seq_one_letter_code
_entity_poly.pdbx_strand_id
1 'polypeptide(L)'
;MKLALIFLIMSSNALAHEKFICSLLRAKKTVDFVNSRVSFDKAKHCSVSCILNLDCSKTEVYLFGLGKELADLLGNGEPDVDDIKANRIGIIASEVQIANDSKECVDYCLNFDWRTL
;
A
#
# COMPACT_ATOMS: atom_id res chain seq x y z
N MET A 1 32.29 1.63 -31.17
CA MET A 1 32.35 0.84 -29.91
C MET A 1 31.65 1.56 -28.73
N LYS A 2 30.49 2.20 -28.95
CA LYS A 2 29.71 2.87 -27.88
C LYS A 2 28.23 2.45 -27.83
N LEU A 3 27.74 1.74 -28.84
CA LEU A 3 26.33 1.29 -28.92
C LEU A 3 26.04 -0.01 -28.15
N ALA A 4 27.07 -0.83 -27.91
CA ALA A 4 26.90 -2.12 -27.22
C ALA A 4 26.69 -1.98 -25.70
N LEU A 5 27.05 -0.83 -25.11
CA LEU A 5 26.96 -0.64 -23.66
C LEU A 5 25.53 -0.29 -23.18
N ILE A 6 24.68 0.22 -24.07
CA ILE A 6 23.30 0.63 -23.74
C ILE A 6 22.35 -0.58 -23.73
N PHE A 7 22.61 -1.59 -24.57
CA PHE A 7 21.77 -2.79 -24.65
C PHE A 7 21.95 -3.75 -23.45
N LEU A 8 23.09 -3.65 -22.76
CA LEU A 8 23.44 -4.51 -21.61
C LEU A 8 22.80 -4.07 -20.28
N ILE A 9 22.15 -2.90 -20.24
CA ILE A 9 21.52 -2.34 -19.03
C ILE A 9 20.04 -2.74 -18.91
N MET A 10 19.46 -3.33 -19.96
CA MET A 10 18.03 -3.71 -20.01
C MET A 10 17.74 -5.14 -19.54
N SER A 11 18.76 -5.96 -19.27
CA SER A 11 18.60 -7.40 -18.97
C SER A 11 18.31 -7.71 -17.50
N SER A 12 18.31 -6.72 -16.60
CA SER A 12 18.31 -6.95 -15.14
C SER A 12 16.95 -6.78 -14.44
N ASN A 13 15.88 -6.39 -15.16
CA ASN A 13 14.66 -5.90 -14.50
C ASN A 13 13.52 -6.93 -14.34
N ALA A 14 13.70 -8.19 -14.76
CA ALA A 14 12.66 -9.21 -14.61
C ALA A 14 12.27 -9.49 -13.15
N LEU A 15 13.17 -9.23 -12.18
CA LEU A 15 12.96 -9.53 -10.77
C LEU A 15 12.11 -8.48 -10.01
N ALA A 16 12.02 -7.24 -10.51
CA ALA A 16 11.23 -6.19 -9.88
C ALA A 16 9.73 -6.30 -10.21
N HIS A 17 9.39 -6.93 -11.34
CA HIS A 17 8.03 -7.06 -11.82
C HIS A 17 7.20 -8.02 -10.97
N GLU A 18 7.77 -9.13 -10.49
CA GLU A 18 7.01 -10.09 -9.68
C GLU A 18 6.58 -9.53 -8.32
N LYS A 19 7.41 -8.66 -7.72
CA LYS A 19 7.19 -8.05 -6.40
C LYS A 19 6.24 -6.85 -6.43
N PHE A 20 5.20 -6.85 -7.25
CA PHE A 20 4.17 -5.78 -7.26
C PHE A 20 2.82 -6.24 -7.79
N ILE A 21 2.78 -7.42 -8.40
CA ILE A 21 1.61 -7.92 -9.11
C ILE A 21 0.48 -8.23 -8.13
N CYS A 22 0.76 -8.80 -6.95
CA CYS A 22 -0.30 -9.17 -6.01
C CYS A 22 -1.07 -7.93 -5.54
N SER A 23 -0.36 -6.91 -5.07
CA SER A 23 -0.99 -5.68 -4.58
C SER A 23 -1.78 -4.98 -5.68
N LEU A 24 -1.23 -4.89 -6.90
CA LEU A 24 -1.91 -4.24 -8.02
C LEU A 24 -3.18 -4.99 -8.46
N LEU A 25 -3.14 -6.33 -8.53
CA LEU A 25 -4.28 -7.15 -8.90
C LEU A 25 -5.42 -7.08 -7.86
N ARG A 26 -5.07 -6.97 -6.57
CA ARG A 26 -6.05 -6.89 -5.48
C ARG A 26 -6.53 -5.47 -5.20
N ALA A 27 -5.74 -4.46 -5.54
CA ALA A 27 -5.95 -3.06 -5.18
C ALA A 27 -7.38 -2.58 -5.43
N LYS A 28 -7.89 -2.76 -6.66
CA LYS A 28 -9.24 -2.29 -7.02
C LYS A 28 -10.32 -2.86 -6.09
N LYS A 29 -10.34 -4.19 -5.92
CA LYS A 29 -11.34 -4.87 -5.07
C LYS A 29 -11.21 -4.43 -3.62
N THR A 30 -9.99 -4.32 -3.10
CA THR A 30 -9.73 -3.89 -1.72
C THR A 30 -10.15 -2.45 -1.49
N VAL A 31 -9.80 -1.54 -2.38
CA VAL A 31 -10.16 -0.11 -2.30
C VAL A 31 -11.67 0.06 -2.38
N ASP A 32 -12.36 -0.62 -3.29
CA ASP A 32 -13.83 -0.57 -3.39
C ASP A 32 -14.51 -1.11 -2.10
N PHE A 33 -13.97 -2.19 -1.52
CA PHE A 33 -14.44 -2.74 -0.24
C PHE A 33 -14.25 -1.75 0.93
N VAL A 34 -13.09 -1.09 1.01
CA VAL A 34 -12.79 -0.12 2.07
C VAL A 34 -13.61 1.15 1.90
N ASN A 35 -13.69 1.71 0.69
CA ASN A 35 -14.43 2.95 0.40
C ASN A 35 -15.94 2.83 0.67
N SER A 36 -16.50 1.62 0.61
CA SER A 36 -17.90 1.37 0.96
C SER A 36 -18.18 1.30 2.48
N ARG A 37 -17.13 1.33 3.32
CA ARG A 37 -17.23 1.17 4.79
C ARG A 37 -16.56 2.28 5.58
N VAL A 38 -15.52 2.88 5.01
CA VAL A 38 -14.64 3.84 5.68
C VAL A 38 -14.68 5.14 4.91
N SER A 39 -15.09 6.22 5.58
CA SER A 39 -15.13 7.57 5.00
C SER A 39 -13.87 8.38 5.32
N PHE A 40 -13.24 8.12 6.46
CA PHE A 40 -12.06 8.84 6.94
C PHE A 40 -10.76 8.36 6.28
N ASP A 41 -9.97 9.30 5.77
CA ASP A 41 -8.89 9.00 4.82
C ASP A 41 -7.75 8.18 5.41
N LYS A 42 -7.21 8.58 6.57
CA LYS A 42 -6.16 7.81 7.26
C LYS A 42 -6.62 6.38 7.59
N ALA A 43 -7.89 6.21 7.95
CA ALA A 43 -8.47 4.88 8.18
C ALA A 43 -8.58 4.07 6.87
N LYS A 44 -8.81 4.70 5.71
CA LYS A 44 -8.77 4.01 4.41
C LYS A 44 -7.35 3.52 4.09
N HIS A 45 -6.36 4.39 4.22
CA HIS A 45 -4.94 4.06 4.01
C HIS A 45 -4.49 2.88 4.87
N CYS A 46 -4.81 2.94 6.16
CA CYS A 46 -4.60 1.83 7.10
C CYS A 46 -5.33 0.55 6.68
N SER A 47 -6.62 0.64 6.37
CA SER A 47 -7.44 -0.54 6.06
C SER A 47 -6.97 -1.23 4.78
N VAL A 48 -6.70 -0.47 3.71
CA VAL A 48 -6.20 -1.00 2.44
C VAL A 48 -4.86 -1.70 2.64
N SER A 49 -3.94 -1.06 3.35
CA SER A 49 -2.62 -1.63 3.63
C SER A 49 -2.69 -2.88 4.51
N CYS A 50 -3.56 -2.90 5.52
CA CYS A 50 -3.80 -4.10 6.34
C CYS A 50 -4.32 -5.27 5.50
N ILE A 51 -5.37 -5.03 4.70
CA ILE A 51 -6.01 -6.09 3.89
C ILE A 51 -5.07 -6.64 2.84
N LEU A 52 -4.34 -5.77 2.12
CA LEU A 52 -3.39 -6.23 1.11
C LEU A 52 -2.26 -7.05 1.75
N ASN A 53 -1.82 -6.71 2.97
CA ASN A 53 -0.73 -7.40 3.65
C ASN A 53 -1.11 -8.76 4.24
N LEU A 54 -2.42 -9.07 4.32
CA LEU A 54 -2.88 -10.43 4.64
C LEU A 54 -2.53 -11.44 3.52
N ASP A 55 -2.50 -10.98 2.26
CA ASP A 55 -2.36 -11.85 1.08
C ASP A 55 -1.08 -11.59 0.27
N CYS A 56 -0.54 -10.38 0.33
CA CYS A 56 0.60 -9.92 -0.48
C CYS A 56 1.82 -9.63 0.40
N SER A 57 3.01 -9.59 -0.21
CA SER A 57 4.24 -9.32 0.54
C SER A 57 4.25 -7.91 1.13
N LYS A 58 4.79 -7.77 2.34
CA LYS A 58 4.97 -6.47 3.01
C LYS A 58 5.62 -5.41 2.13
N THR A 59 6.66 -5.80 1.40
CA THR A 59 7.39 -4.89 0.51
C THR A 59 6.48 -4.36 -0.60
N GLU A 60 5.65 -5.21 -1.19
CA GLU A 60 4.66 -4.81 -2.19
C GLU A 60 3.68 -3.79 -1.66
N VAL A 61 3.08 -4.09 -0.52
CA VAL A 61 2.05 -3.24 0.08
C VAL A 61 2.62 -1.88 0.46
N TYR A 62 3.82 -1.86 1.03
CA TYR A 62 4.51 -0.61 1.37
C TYR A 62 4.77 0.24 0.12
N LEU A 63 5.31 -0.35 -0.95
CA LEU A 63 5.59 0.37 -2.18
C LEU A 63 4.29 0.81 -2.89
N PHE A 64 3.22 0.01 -2.81
CA PHE A 64 1.90 0.40 -3.33
C PHE A 64 1.36 1.64 -2.60
N GLY A 65 1.45 1.68 -1.27
CA GLY A 65 1.05 2.84 -0.47
C GLY A 65 1.87 4.09 -0.80
N LEU A 66 3.19 3.95 -0.96
CA LEU A 66 4.05 5.04 -1.41
C LEU A 66 3.75 5.48 -2.85
N GLY A 67 3.28 4.57 -3.71
CA GLY A 67 2.95 4.86 -5.10
C GLY A 67 1.87 5.93 -5.25
N LYS A 68 0.84 5.93 -4.38
CA LYS A 68 -0.18 6.99 -4.36
C LYS A 68 0.43 8.33 -3.97
N GLU A 69 1.22 8.38 -2.88
CA GLU A 69 1.86 9.62 -2.44
C GLU A 69 2.86 10.18 -3.46
N LEU A 70 3.57 9.29 -4.18
CA LEU A 70 4.42 9.69 -5.29
C LEU A 70 3.61 10.24 -6.47
N ALA A 71 2.45 9.65 -6.77
CA ALA A 71 1.56 10.18 -7.80
C ALA A 71 1.01 11.57 -7.42
N ASP A 72 0.73 11.80 -6.14
CA ASP A 72 0.31 13.10 -5.63
C ASP A 72 1.43 14.14 -5.80
N LEU A 73 2.67 13.80 -5.43
CA LEU A 73 3.86 14.66 -5.64
C LEU A 73 4.09 15.03 -7.12
N LEU A 74 3.68 14.17 -8.05
CA LEU A 74 3.76 14.41 -9.50
C LEU A 74 2.58 15.24 -10.05
N GLY A 75 1.71 15.77 -9.18
CA GLY A 75 0.65 16.72 -9.52
C GLY A 75 -0.78 16.15 -9.46
N ASN A 76 -0.98 14.93 -8.94
CA ASN A 76 -2.33 14.35 -8.79
C ASN A 76 -2.98 14.63 -7.42
N GLY A 77 -2.28 15.34 -6.53
CA GLY A 77 -2.74 15.62 -5.17
C GLY A 77 -1.68 16.32 -4.32
N GLU A 78 -1.88 16.32 -3.01
CA GLU A 78 -0.88 16.77 -2.03
C GLU A 78 -0.40 15.55 -1.22
N PRO A 79 0.91 15.23 -1.24
CA PRO A 79 1.42 14.09 -0.50
C PRO A 79 1.29 14.31 1.02
N ASP A 80 0.75 13.32 1.74
CA ASP A 80 0.57 13.37 3.19
C ASP A 80 1.43 12.32 3.90
N VAL A 81 2.32 12.78 4.78
CA VAL A 81 3.18 11.91 5.58
C VAL A 81 2.34 11.06 6.55
N ASP A 82 1.20 11.56 7.01
CA ASP A 82 0.32 10.82 7.90
C ASP A 82 -0.37 9.65 7.19
N ASP A 83 -0.60 9.73 5.88
CA ASP A 83 -1.09 8.61 5.08
C ASP A 83 -0.03 7.50 4.97
N ILE A 84 1.25 7.87 4.83
CA ILE A 84 2.37 6.92 4.88
C ILE A 84 2.41 6.22 6.25
N LYS A 85 2.25 6.97 7.34
CA LYS A 85 2.21 6.38 8.69
C LYS A 85 0.98 5.48 8.86
N ALA A 86 -0.18 5.87 8.33
CA ALA A 86 -1.41 5.09 8.36
C ALA A 86 -1.26 3.76 7.61
N ASN A 87 -0.64 3.77 6.43
CA ASN A 87 -0.28 2.56 5.69
C ASN A 87 0.58 1.61 6.54
N ARG A 88 1.61 2.16 7.21
CA ARG A 88 2.49 1.38 8.09
C ARG A 88 1.76 0.78 9.28
N ILE A 89 0.82 1.51 9.88
CA ILE A 89 -0.03 1.02 10.97
C ILE A 89 -0.85 -0.20 10.51
N GLY A 90 -1.46 -0.12 9.33
CA GLY A 90 -2.21 -1.24 8.75
C GLY A 90 -1.36 -2.48 8.48
N ILE A 91 -0.15 -2.30 7.93
CA ILE A 91 0.82 -3.40 7.72
C ILE A 91 1.16 -4.05 9.05
N ILE A 92 1.49 -3.27 10.08
CA ILE A 92 1.85 -3.81 11.39
C ILE A 92 0.70 -4.60 11.99
N ALA A 93 -0.54 -4.09 11.91
CA ALA A 93 -1.71 -4.74 12.48
C ALA A 93 -1.92 -6.18 11.97
N SER A 94 -1.69 -6.39 10.67
CA SER A 94 -1.75 -7.73 10.07
C SER A 94 -0.51 -8.58 10.37
N GLU A 95 0.70 -8.00 10.40
CA GLU A 95 1.93 -8.75 10.73
C GLU A 95 1.93 -9.31 12.16
N VAL A 96 1.41 -8.54 13.12
CA VAL A 96 1.34 -8.95 14.53
C VAL A 96 0.02 -9.62 14.90
N GLN A 97 -0.80 -9.95 13.89
CA GLN A 97 -2.06 -10.70 14.03
C GLN A 97 -3.11 -10.03 14.95
N ILE A 98 -3.08 -8.70 15.04
CA ILE A 98 -4.18 -7.92 15.65
C ILE A 98 -5.41 -7.95 14.74
N ALA A 99 -5.20 -8.01 13.43
CA ALA A 99 -6.25 -8.19 12.43
C ALA A 99 -5.86 -9.30 11.45
N ASN A 100 -6.76 -10.26 11.24
CA ASN A 100 -6.51 -11.48 10.49
C ASN A 100 -7.43 -11.64 9.27
N ASP A 101 -8.44 -10.78 9.14
CA ASP A 101 -9.32 -10.72 7.98
C ASP A 101 -9.67 -9.29 7.58
N SER A 102 -10.39 -9.13 6.47
CA SER A 102 -10.72 -7.79 5.96
C SER A 102 -11.62 -6.97 6.89
N LYS A 103 -12.48 -7.62 7.67
CA LYS A 103 -13.36 -6.94 8.60
C LYS A 103 -12.57 -6.47 9.81
N GLU A 104 -11.74 -7.33 10.39
CA GLU A 104 -10.86 -6.98 11.50
C GLU A 104 -9.90 -5.84 11.14
N CYS A 105 -9.37 -5.83 9.91
CA CYS A 105 -8.55 -4.72 9.41
C CYS A 105 -9.31 -3.38 9.43
N VAL A 106 -10.55 -3.37 8.93
CA VAL A 106 -11.38 -2.15 8.92
C VAL A 106 -11.74 -1.73 10.34
N ASP A 107 -12.16 -2.67 11.18
CA ASP A 107 -12.55 -2.41 12.56
C ASP A 107 -11.37 -1.85 13.36
N TYR A 108 -10.16 -2.42 13.21
CA TYR A 108 -8.95 -1.91 13.83
C TYR A 108 -8.65 -0.46 13.41
N CYS A 109 -8.65 -0.19 12.10
CA CYS A 109 -8.30 1.14 11.58
C CYS A 109 -9.37 2.21 11.90
N LEU A 110 -10.66 1.84 12.01
CA LEU A 110 -11.70 2.77 12.45
C LEU A 110 -11.57 3.15 13.92
N ASN A 111 -11.08 2.24 14.76
CA ASN A 111 -10.94 2.45 16.21
C ASN A 111 -9.54 2.94 16.64
N PHE A 112 -8.60 3.07 15.71
CA PHE A 112 -7.27 3.60 16.00
C PHE A 112 -7.33 5.07 16.44
N ASP A 113 -6.52 5.47 17.43
CA ASP A 113 -6.48 6.86 17.89
C ASP A 113 -5.62 7.73 16.95
N TRP A 114 -6.27 8.31 15.94
CA TRP A 114 -5.60 9.14 14.92
C TRP A 114 -5.04 10.48 15.44
N ARG A 115 -5.33 10.86 16.69
CA ARG A 115 -4.80 12.10 17.30
C ARG A 115 -3.34 11.96 17.73
N THR A 116 -2.80 10.75 17.74
CA THR A 116 -1.43 10.46 18.15
C THR A 116 -0.44 10.46 16.98
N LEU A 117 -0.89 10.82 15.78
CA LEU A 117 -0.12 10.81 14.54
C LEU A 117 0.45 12.17 14.17
#